data_AF-A0A1B6BBV1-F1
#
_entry.id   AF-A0A1B6BBV1-F1
#
_cell.length_a   1.000
_cell.length_b   1.000
_cell.length_c   1.000
_cell.angle_alpha   90.00
_cell.angle_beta   90.00
_cell.angle_gamma   90.00
#
_symmetry.space_group_name_H-M   'P 1'
#
loop_
_entity.id
_entity.type
_entity.pdbx_description
1 polymer ?
#
loop_
_entity_poly.entity_id
_entity_poly.type
_entity_poly.pdbx_seq_one_letter_code
_entity_poly.pdbx_strand_id
1 'polypeptide(L)'
;MKSINKLVMVMLLITLILVGCTTAQTASTDLKTDSGEQNQLDTESAEASEIEDVVVPEVTEETVAAEELGEVEATEPENTDSAASEVDYQLVKPDESKEIMVIMYHNLGEKNTDYGRTVESFKHDLERLYDMGFRTISMQDYIENNITTESGYTPVVLTFDDGHITNFNYIENEGQLTIDPDCVVGIVDEFSKTHPGFGRNAIFYLNYGNAFGQSEYLDQKLTYLLENGYEIGNHTFSHEDLSTLDAKSIQTALGKNAALYHELNPLVTMDTLALPFGKRPEGDNLRAYIDSGQYEGYYYENKAILAVGWKPYYPIYHVQYNYRYVNRVQSGDGEMQLTWWLDNYVKSPSKRFISDGNPERISVPAEYSDLIDADKIGEKELYFYELEAE
;
A
#
# COMPACT_ATOMS: atom_id res chain seq x y z
N MET A 1 -44.35 -41.98 50.35
CA MET A 1 -43.87 -42.95 49.34
C MET A 1 -42.72 -42.29 48.56
N LYS A 2 -41.53 -42.91 48.60
CA LYS A 2 -40.34 -42.90 47.69
C LYS A 2 -40.27 -41.82 46.58
N SER A 3 -39.16 -41.17 46.18
CA SER A 3 -37.73 -40.98 46.55
C SER A 3 -37.17 -40.04 45.45
N ILE A 4 -36.66 -38.83 45.70
CA ILE A 4 -35.28 -38.41 46.02
C ILE A 4 -34.20 -38.64 44.92
N ASN A 5 -33.73 -37.50 44.38
CA ASN A 5 -32.38 -37.09 43.89
C ASN A 5 -31.77 -37.75 42.62
N LYS A 6 -31.00 -37.06 41.74
CA LYS A 6 -29.95 -36.04 41.98
C LYS A 6 -29.76 -35.08 40.81
N LEU A 7 -29.61 -33.80 41.15
CA LEU A 7 -28.94 -32.73 40.40
C LEU A 7 -27.43 -32.82 40.71
N VAL A 8 -26.55 -32.73 39.72
CA VAL A 8 -25.08 -32.66 39.93
C VAL A 8 -24.60 -31.28 39.48
N MET A 9 -24.15 -30.51 40.46
CA MET A 9 -23.44 -29.24 40.35
C MET A 9 -22.01 -29.52 40.84
N VAL A 10 -20.99 -29.27 40.01
CA VAL A 10 -19.59 -29.38 40.43
C VAL A 10 -18.96 -28.00 40.38
N MET A 11 -18.65 -27.54 41.59
CA MET A 11 -17.89 -26.35 41.97
C MET A 11 -16.40 -26.72 41.90
N LEU A 12 -15.56 -25.97 41.18
CA LEU A 12 -14.10 -26.14 41.27
C LEU A 12 -13.51 -25.10 42.22
N LEU A 13 -12.80 -25.63 43.22
CA LEU A 13 -12.27 -24.94 44.39
C LEU A 13 -10.90 -24.31 44.07
N ILE A 14 -10.73 -23.05 44.43
CA ILE A 14 -9.44 -22.35 44.50
C ILE A 14 -8.74 -22.77 45.80
N THR A 15 -7.48 -23.22 45.71
CA THR A 15 -6.59 -23.33 46.88
C THR A 15 -5.23 -22.70 46.57
N LEU A 16 -4.98 -21.57 47.22
CA LEU A 16 -3.64 -21.04 47.51
C LEU A 16 -2.90 -21.98 48.46
N ILE A 17 -1.62 -22.25 48.20
CA ILE A 17 -0.61 -22.45 49.25
C ILE A 17 0.64 -21.65 48.88
N LEU A 18 0.99 -20.73 49.78
CA LEU A 18 2.26 -19.99 49.87
C LEU A 18 3.23 -20.72 50.83
N VAL A 19 4.47 -20.22 50.86
CA VAL A 19 5.64 -20.54 51.72
C VAL A 19 6.64 -21.49 51.02
N GLY A 20 7.93 -21.18 50.88
CA GLY A 20 8.74 -20.07 51.38
C GLY A 20 10.20 -20.20 50.91
N CYS A 21 10.95 -19.11 51.09
CA CYS A 21 12.32 -18.84 50.64
C CYS A 21 13.39 -19.87 51.04
N THR A 22 14.43 -20.01 50.20
CA THR A 22 15.85 -19.89 50.60
C THR A 22 16.78 -19.60 49.42
N THR A 23 17.75 -18.74 49.70
CA THR A 23 18.82 -18.14 48.88
C THR A 23 20.06 -19.01 48.69
N ALA A 24 20.71 -18.92 47.51
CA ALA A 24 22.18 -18.92 47.28
C ALA A 24 22.40 -18.60 45.78
N GLN A 25 22.80 -17.39 45.37
CA GLN A 25 24.13 -16.77 45.35
C GLN A 25 25.10 -17.33 44.27
N THR A 26 25.35 -16.45 43.29
CA THR A 26 26.55 -16.22 42.45
C THR A 26 27.08 -17.32 41.52
N ALA A 27 27.09 -17.00 40.22
CA ALA A 27 28.30 -17.05 39.40
C ALA A 27 28.23 -15.99 38.30
N SER A 28 29.00 -14.93 38.51
CA SER A 28 29.44 -13.98 37.49
C SER A 28 30.33 -14.70 36.48
N THR A 29 30.13 -14.42 35.18
CA THR A 29 31.20 -14.57 34.19
C THR A 29 31.42 -13.22 33.55
N ASP A 30 32.43 -12.52 34.08
CA ASP A 30 33.14 -11.47 33.37
C ASP A 30 33.83 -12.10 32.15
N LEU A 31 33.57 -11.57 30.96
CA LEU A 31 34.53 -11.61 29.88
C LEU A 31 34.94 -10.16 29.59
N LYS A 32 36.10 -9.79 30.16
CA LYS A 32 36.92 -8.70 29.69
C LYS A 32 37.59 -9.11 28.38
N THR A 33 37.51 -8.26 27.38
CA THR A 33 38.61 -8.07 26.42
C THR A 33 38.87 -6.57 26.33
N ASP A 34 40.09 -6.22 26.68
CA ASP A 34 40.75 -4.92 26.62
C ASP A 34 41.66 -4.88 25.37
N SER A 35 42.09 -3.67 25.02
CA SER A 35 42.95 -3.23 23.91
C SER A 35 42.25 -3.22 22.52
N GLY A 36 42.11 -2.11 21.81
CA GLY A 36 42.88 -0.87 21.83
C GLY A 36 43.99 -0.95 20.79
N GLU A 37 43.69 -0.50 19.57
CA GLU A 37 44.73 0.00 18.67
C GLU A 37 44.17 1.13 17.81
N GLN A 38 44.82 2.28 17.96
CA GLN A 38 44.65 3.49 17.17
C GLN A 38 45.19 3.22 15.75
N ASN A 39 44.56 3.80 14.74
CA ASN A 39 45.35 4.37 13.66
C ASN A 39 44.69 5.65 13.14
N GLN A 40 45.51 6.68 13.10
CA GLN A 40 45.23 8.06 12.75
C GLN A 40 46.15 8.40 11.59
N LEU A 41 45.62 9.18 10.63
CA LEU A 41 46.32 9.90 9.55
C LEU A 41 46.89 8.98 8.44
N ASP A 42 46.69 9.29 7.15
CA ASP A 42 47.16 10.53 6.53
C ASP A 42 46.17 11.17 5.54
N THR A 43 46.01 12.48 5.74
CA THR A 43 45.64 13.48 4.74
C THR A 43 46.89 13.85 3.93
N GLU A 44 46.80 13.81 2.60
CA GLU A 44 47.71 14.56 1.73
C GLU A 44 46.91 15.37 0.71
N SER A 45 47.18 16.67 0.70
CA SER A 45 46.82 17.64 -0.31
C SER A 45 48.00 17.88 -1.25
N ALA A 46 47.76 18.00 -2.55
CA ALA A 46 48.53 18.82 -3.49
C ALA A 46 47.69 18.92 -4.79
N GLU A 47 47.11 20.08 -5.08
CA GLU A 47 47.64 21.15 -5.95
C GLU A 47 47.52 20.89 -7.45
N ALA A 48 47.12 21.97 -8.13
CA ALA A 48 46.72 22.07 -9.52
C ALA A 48 47.88 21.93 -10.52
N SER A 49 47.57 21.51 -11.75
CA SER A 49 48.33 21.94 -12.93
C SER A 49 47.42 22.18 -14.14
N GLU A 50 47.78 23.20 -14.91
CA GLU A 50 47.13 23.72 -16.11
C GLU A 50 47.31 22.82 -17.35
N ILE A 51 46.25 22.81 -18.18
CA ILE A 51 46.13 22.93 -19.65
C ILE A 51 47.20 22.26 -20.55
N GLU A 52 46.74 21.40 -21.48
CA GLU A 52 47.16 21.44 -22.89
C GLU A 52 46.09 20.85 -23.84
N ASP A 53 46.04 21.45 -25.03
CA ASP A 53 45.06 21.36 -26.12
C ASP A 53 44.73 19.95 -26.64
N VAL A 54 43.44 19.71 -26.96
CA VAL A 54 43.05 18.69 -27.96
C VAL A 54 42.06 19.25 -28.97
N VAL A 55 42.46 19.04 -30.22
CA VAL A 55 41.98 19.58 -31.50
C VAL A 55 40.56 19.13 -31.85
N VAL A 56 39.74 20.08 -32.29
CA VAL A 56 38.44 19.89 -32.94
C VAL A 56 38.65 19.52 -34.41
N PRO A 57 38.04 18.46 -34.97
CA PRO A 57 37.92 18.32 -36.40
C PRO A 57 36.59 18.92 -36.89
N GLU A 58 36.77 19.87 -37.79
CA GLU A 58 35.82 20.47 -38.71
C GLU A 58 35.17 19.39 -39.61
N VAL A 59 33.83 19.35 -39.67
CA VAL A 59 33.10 18.59 -40.70
C VAL A 59 32.23 19.58 -41.47
N THR A 60 32.58 19.65 -42.76
CA THR A 60 32.03 20.50 -43.81
C THR A 60 30.59 20.15 -44.17
N GLU A 61 29.80 21.20 -44.41
CA GLU A 61 28.46 21.17 -45.00
C GLU A 61 28.47 20.55 -46.41
N GLU A 62 27.59 19.57 -46.64
CA GLU A 62 27.09 19.24 -47.97
C GLU A 62 25.59 19.52 -48.04
N THR A 63 25.24 20.42 -48.94
CA THR A 63 23.90 20.87 -49.28
C THR A 63 23.12 19.78 -50.02
N VAL A 64 21.87 19.51 -49.60
CA VAL A 64 20.88 18.85 -50.46
C VAL A 64 19.58 19.63 -50.43
N ALA A 65 19.02 19.78 -51.62
CA ALA A 65 18.01 20.74 -52.04
C ALA A 65 16.64 20.59 -51.35
N ALA A 66 15.97 21.73 -51.23
CA ALA A 66 14.58 21.88 -50.81
C ALA A 66 13.61 21.35 -51.89
N GLU A 67 12.68 20.50 -51.47
CA GLU A 67 11.40 20.25 -52.16
C GLU A 67 10.24 20.76 -51.30
N GLU A 68 9.18 21.18 -51.99
CA GLU A 68 8.10 22.07 -51.58
C GLU A 68 7.29 21.63 -50.36
N LEU A 69 6.96 22.62 -49.53
CA LEU A 69 5.97 22.56 -48.45
C LEU A 69 4.55 22.53 -49.05
N GLY A 70 3.86 21.40 -48.90
CA GLY A 70 2.42 21.31 -48.98
C GLY A 70 1.77 21.81 -47.69
N GLU A 71 0.94 22.82 -47.81
CA GLU A 71 0.09 23.42 -46.78
C GLU A 71 -0.82 22.34 -46.15
N VAL A 72 -0.63 22.06 -44.86
CA VAL A 72 -1.56 21.24 -44.07
C VAL A 72 -2.27 22.17 -43.11
N GLU A 73 -3.58 22.33 -43.32
CA GLU A 73 -4.49 23.05 -42.43
C GLU A 73 -4.30 22.56 -40.99
N ALA A 74 -4.01 23.49 -40.09
CA ALA A 74 -4.05 23.26 -38.66
C ALA A 74 -5.51 23.12 -38.23
N THR A 75 -5.99 21.88 -38.13
CA THR A 75 -7.20 21.57 -37.38
C THR A 75 -6.88 21.68 -35.90
N GLU A 76 -7.57 22.59 -35.21
CA GLU A 76 -7.59 22.70 -33.75
C GLU A 76 -7.83 21.32 -33.11
N PRO A 77 -7.25 21.03 -31.92
CA PRO A 77 -7.55 19.79 -31.24
C PRO A 77 -9.03 19.81 -30.85
N GLU A 78 -9.82 18.95 -31.48
CA GLU A 78 -11.16 18.63 -31.00
C GLU A 78 -11.05 18.20 -29.55
N ASN A 79 -11.70 18.99 -28.70
CA ASN A 79 -12.02 18.64 -27.33
C ASN A 79 -12.96 17.43 -27.41
N THR A 80 -12.39 16.22 -27.40
CA THR A 80 -13.16 14.99 -27.30
C THR A 80 -13.67 14.89 -25.87
N ASP A 81 -14.77 15.58 -25.64
CA ASP A 81 -15.72 15.25 -24.60
C ASP A 81 -16.00 13.75 -24.74
N SER A 82 -15.44 12.95 -23.84
CA SER A 82 -15.62 11.51 -23.81
C SER A 82 -17.08 11.26 -23.49
N ALA A 83 -17.93 11.29 -24.52
CA ALA A 83 -19.27 10.77 -24.46
C ALA A 83 -19.15 9.28 -24.14
N ALA A 84 -19.14 8.96 -22.83
CA ALA A 84 -19.28 7.62 -22.32
C ALA A 84 -20.48 7.01 -23.06
N SER A 85 -20.24 5.95 -23.82
CA SER A 85 -21.32 5.16 -24.38
C SER A 85 -22.28 4.84 -23.24
N GLU A 86 -23.57 5.17 -23.39
CA GLU A 86 -24.58 4.98 -22.35
C GLU A 86 -24.51 3.53 -21.86
N VAL A 87 -24.06 3.35 -20.62
CA VAL A 87 -23.86 2.03 -20.01
C VAL A 87 -25.22 1.36 -19.90
N ASP A 88 -25.32 0.08 -20.26
CA ASP A 88 -26.55 -0.69 -20.03
C ASP A 88 -26.56 -1.20 -18.59
N TYR A 89 -27.29 -0.51 -17.71
CA TYR A 89 -27.37 -0.83 -16.29
C TYR A 89 -28.10 -2.14 -16.00
N GLN A 90 -28.93 -2.64 -16.94
CA GLN A 90 -29.56 -3.96 -16.79
C GLN A 90 -28.56 -5.09 -17.06
N LEU A 91 -27.59 -4.85 -17.95
CA LEU A 91 -26.52 -5.79 -18.28
C LEU A 91 -25.34 -5.71 -17.30
N VAL A 92 -24.78 -4.51 -17.10
CA VAL A 92 -23.57 -4.29 -16.29
C VAL A 92 -23.88 -4.40 -14.80
N LYS A 93 -25.08 -3.97 -14.39
CA LYS A 93 -25.54 -3.93 -13.00
C LYS A 93 -24.49 -3.26 -12.08
N PRO A 94 -24.04 -2.02 -12.38
CA PRO A 94 -23.02 -1.34 -11.59
C PRO A 94 -23.52 -1.12 -10.16
N ASP A 95 -22.71 -1.51 -9.18
CA ASP A 95 -23.05 -1.36 -7.78
C ASP A 95 -21.83 -0.86 -7.02
N GLU A 96 -21.72 0.45 -6.98
CA GLU A 96 -20.60 1.13 -6.37
C GLU A 96 -20.78 1.26 -4.84
N SER A 97 -21.81 0.64 -4.25
CA SER A 97 -21.98 0.58 -2.79
C SER A 97 -21.21 -0.57 -2.12
N LYS A 98 -20.63 -1.47 -2.93
CA LYS A 98 -20.16 -2.79 -2.49
C LYS A 98 -18.67 -2.83 -2.21
N GLU A 99 -18.16 -4.02 -1.89
CA GLU A 99 -16.84 -4.19 -1.30
C GLU A 99 -15.70 -3.90 -2.29
N ILE A 100 -14.69 -3.18 -1.81
CA ILE A 100 -13.40 -2.95 -2.46
C ILE A 100 -12.32 -3.67 -1.64
N MET A 101 -11.46 -4.44 -2.30
CA MET A 101 -10.34 -5.10 -1.61
C MET A 101 -9.14 -4.16 -1.48
N VAL A 102 -8.62 -4.05 -0.27
CA VAL A 102 -7.28 -3.51 0.01
C VAL A 102 -6.42 -4.69 0.44
N ILE A 103 -5.52 -5.15 -0.43
CA ILE A 103 -4.78 -6.40 -0.23
C ILE A 103 -3.45 -6.13 0.46
N MET A 104 -3.16 -6.88 1.52
CA MET A 104 -1.95 -6.81 2.32
C MET A 104 -0.97 -7.93 1.95
N TYR A 105 0.16 -7.53 1.37
CA TYR A 105 1.35 -8.34 1.15
C TYR A 105 2.48 -7.86 2.08
N HIS A 106 3.53 -8.66 2.28
CA HIS A 106 4.77 -8.19 2.92
C HIS A 106 5.96 -8.53 2.01
N ASN A 107 6.37 -9.80 1.91
CA ASN A 107 7.51 -10.21 1.09
C ASN A 107 7.19 -11.28 0.05
N LEU A 108 8.08 -11.36 -0.95
CA LEU A 108 8.21 -12.52 -1.81
C LEU A 108 9.37 -13.39 -1.29
N GLY A 109 9.12 -14.66 -0.98
CA GLY A 109 10.11 -15.60 -0.43
C GLY A 109 10.06 -16.98 -1.09
N GLU A 110 10.90 -17.91 -0.63
CA GLU A 110 11.02 -19.26 -1.24
C GLU A 110 9.76 -20.13 -1.10
N LYS A 111 8.89 -19.82 -0.13
CA LYS A 111 7.65 -20.56 0.13
C LYS A 111 6.55 -19.62 0.59
N ASN A 112 5.31 -20.01 0.34
CA ASN A 112 4.14 -19.36 0.93
C ASN A 112 4.15 -19.55 2.46
N THR A 113 3.94 -18.47 3.19
CA THR A 113 3.75 -18.42 4.64
C THR A 113 2.58 -17.50 4.96
N ASP A 114 2.25 -17.29 6.23
CA ASP A 114 1.17 -16.37 6.59
C ASP A 114 1.43 -14.94 6.06
N TYR A 115 2.67 -14.48 5.99
CA TYR A 115 3.02 -13.11 5.55
C TYR A 115 3.94 -13.07 4.32
N GLY A 116 4.15 -14.21 3.66
CA GLY A 116 5.02 -14.30 2.49
C GLY A 116 4.36 -15.06 1.35
N ARG A 117 4.55 -14.58 0.12
CA ARG A 117 4.17 -15.30 -1.10
C ARG A 117 5.42 -15.74 -1.85
N THR A 118 5.35 -16.78 -2.67
CA THR A 118 6.40 -16.97 -3.70
C THR A 118 6.15 -16.02 -4.86
N VAL A 119 7.18 -15.80 -5.69
CA VAL A 119 7.07 -15.04 -6.94
C VAL A 119 5.95 -15.60 -7.83
N GLU A 120 5.90 -16.92 -7.99
CA GLU A 120 4.89 -17.60 -8.80
C GLU A 120 3.49 -17.43 -8.21
N SER A 121 3.39 -17.51 -6.88
CA SER A 121 2.12 -17.35 -6.18
C SER A 121 1.60 -15.91 -6.28
N PHE A 122 2.48 -14.92 -6.20
CA PHE A 122 2.13 -13.52 -6.43
C PHE A 122 1.71 -13.27 -7.88
N LYS A 123 2.46 -13.78 -8.87
CA LYS A 123 2.07 -13.71 -10.29
C LYS A 123 0.69 -14.33 -10.52
N HIS A 124 0.42 -15.50 -9.93
CA HIS A 124 -0.90 -16.14 -9.99
C HIS A 124 -2.00 -15.33 -9.30
N ASP A 125 -1.71 -14.65 -8.19
CA ASP A 125 -2.67 -13.75 -7.54
C ASP A 125 -3.07 -12.60 -8.48
N LEU A 126 -2.11 -11.99 -9.18
CA LEU A 126 -2.36 -10.91 -10.15
C LEU A 126 -3.17 -11.40 -11.35
N GLU A 127 -2.81 -12.55 -11.95
CA GLU A 127 -3.56 -13.18 -13.03
C GLU A 127 -5.03 -13.41 -12.61
N ARG A 128 -5.22 -13.98 -11.43
CA ARG A 128 -6.56 -14.26 -10.92
C ARG A 128 -7.37 -12.99 -10.68
N LEU A 129 -6.75 -11.93 -10.15
CA LEU A 129 -7.39 -10.62 -10.01
C LEU A 129 -7.80 -10.08 -11.38
N TYR A 130 -6.90 -10.08 -12.35
CA TYR A 130 -7.15 -9.58 -13.71
C TYR A 130 -8.28 -10.35 -14.41
N ASP A 131 -8.23 -11.68 -14.41
CA ASP A 131 -9.24 -12.57 -15.00
C ASP A 131 -10.63 -12.38 -14.37
N MET A 132 -10.67 -12.07 -13.08
CA MET A 132 -11.92 -11.78 -12.37
C MET A 132 -12.41 -10.34 -12.60
N GLY A 133 -11.69 -9.52 -13.37
CA GLY A 133 -12.08 -8.15 -13.67
C GLY A 133 -11.69 -7.12 -12.61
N PHE A 134 -10.67 -7.40 -11.79
CA PHE A 134 -10.11 -6.39 -10.91
C PHE A 134 -9.13 -5.47 -11.65
N ARG A 135 -9.07 -4.21 -11.21
CA ARG A 135 -8.27 -3.12 -11.78
C ARG A 135 -7.59 -2.39 -10.63
N THR A 136 -6.27 -2.33 -10.65
CA THR A 136 -5.50 -1.68 -9.59
C THR A 136 -5.74 -0.17 -9.61
N ILE A 137 -6.06 0.41 -8.46
CA ILE A 137 -6.12 1.85 -8.24
C ILE A 137 -5.10 2.24 -7.15
N SER A 138 -4.69 3.51 -7.13
CA SER A 138 -3.85 4.03 -6.07
C SER A 138 -4.61 4.10 -4.74
N MET A 139 -3.88 4.14 -3.62
CA MET A 139 -4.47 4.44 -2.31
C MET A 139 -5.07 5.84 -2.30
N GLN A 140 -4.42 6.81 -2.96
CA GLN A 140 -4.93 8.18 -3.07
C GLN A 140 -6.29 8.21 -3.78
N ASP A 141 -6.42 7.55 -4.93
CA ASP A 141 -7.69 7.46 -5.66
C ASP A 141 -8.77 6.80 -4.80
N TYR A 142 -8.41 5.78 -4.03
CA TYR A 142 -9.33 5.12 -3.12
C TYR A 142 -9.84 6.07 -2.01
N ILE A 143 -8.95 6.81 -1.34
CA ILE A 143 -9.33 7.66 -0.20
C ILE A 143 -9.93 9.02 -0.62
N GLU A 144 -9.64 9.48 -1.84
CA GLU A 144 -10.21 10.72 -2.40
C GLU A 144 -11.48 10.48 -3.22
N ASN A 145 -11.92 9.22 -3.35
CA ASN A 145 -13.02 8.83 -4.23
C ASN A 145 -12.76 9.17 -5.70
N ASN A 146 -11.52 9.11 -6.18
CA ASN A 146 -11.18 9.31 -7.59
C ASN A 146 -11.11 7.98 -8.36
N ILE A 147 -12.17 7.17 -8.26
CA ILE A 147 -12.21 5.85 -8.89
C ILE A 147 -12.53 6.01 -10.39
N THR A 148 -11.53 5.77 -11.24
CA THR A 148 -11.65 5.81 -12.71
C THR A 148 -11.74 4.41 -13.34
N THR A 149 -12.10 3.41 -12.55
CA THR A 149 -12.23 2.02 -13.01
C THR A 149 -13.25 1.93 -14.14
N GLU A 150 -12.93 1.21 -15.21
CA GLU A 150 -13.81 1.05 -16.36
C GLU A 150 -15.13 0.33 -15.99
N SER A 151 -16.19 0.61 -16.76
CA SER A 151 -17.52 0.01 -16.55
C SER A 151 -17.47 -1.53 -16.50
N GLY A 152 -18.13 -2.13 -15.52
CA GLY A 152 -18.17 -3.58 -15.31
C GLY A 152 -16.96 -4.19 -14.59
N TYR A 153 -15.94 -3.39 -14.29
CA TYR A 153 -14.75 -3.83 -13.56
C TYR A 153 -14.79 -3.39 -12.08
N THR A 154 -13.86 -3.93 -11.29
CA THR A 154 -13.78 -3.71 -9.84
C THR A 154 -12.43 -3.09 -9.45
N PRO A 155 -12.38 -1.98 -8.69
CA PRO A 155 -11.12 -1.47 -8.16
C PRO A 155 -10.51 -2.40 -7.10
N VAL A 156 -9.18 -2.45 -7.03
CA VAL A 156 -8.42 -3.13 -5.98
C VAL A 156 -7.18 -2.31 -5.62
N VAL A 157 -6.81 -2.28 -4.34
CA VAL A 157 -5.59 -1.60 -3.88
C VAL A 157 -4.57 -2.63 -3.41
N LEU A 158 -3.33 -2.53 -3.89
CA LEU A 158 -2.23 -3.39 -3.49
C LEU A 158 -1.35 -2.67 -2.46
N THR A 159 -1.19 -3.28 -1.29
CA THR A 159 -0.38 -2.74 -0.18
C THR A 159 0.74 -3.71 0.19
N PHE A 160 1.93 -3.18 0.43
CA PHE A 160 3.11 -3.95 0.83
C PHE A 160 3.71 -3.36 2.11
N ASP A 161 3.70 -4.13 3.18
CA ASP A 161 4.24 -3.71 4.47
C ASP A 161 5.74 -4.05 4.60
N ASP A 162 6.42 -3.36 5.51
CA ASP A 162 7.82 -3.54 5.93
C ASP A 162 8.91 -3.13 4.93
N GLY A 163 8.58 -2.95 3.65
CA GLY A 163 9.55 -2.52 2.64
C GLY A 163 10.68 -3.53 2.45
N HIS A 164 10.36 -4.82 2.32
CA HIS A 164 11.36 -5.86 2.09
C HIS A 164 12.14 -5.64 0.77
N ILE A 165 13.37 -6.16 0.68
CA ILE A 165 14.15 -6.11 -0.56
C ILE A 165 13.40 -6.71 -1.76
N THR A 166 12.57 -7.73 -1.53
CA THR A 166 11.75 -8.34 -2.58
C THR A 166 10.57 -7.49 -3.02
N ASN A 167 10.30 -6.35 -2.35
CA ASN A 167 9.36 -5.36 -2.85
C ASN A 167 9.97 -4.52 -3.98
N PHE A 168 11.21 -4.07 -3.81
CA PHE A 168 11.93 -3.35 -4.86
C PHE A 168 13.43 -3.65 -4.76
N ASN A 169 13.97 -4.36 -5.74
CA ASN A 169 15.38 -4.72 -5.82
C ASN A 169 15.98 -4.22 -7.13
N TYR A 170 17.19 -3.66 -7.07
CA TYR A 170 18.04 -3.46 -8.24
C TYR A 170 19.07 -4.57 -8.33
N ILE A 171 19.25 -5.10 -9.53
CA ILE A 171 20.37 -5.95 -9.90
C ILE A 171 21.40 -5.07 -10.61
N GLU A 172 22.61 -5.03 -10.04
CA GLU A 172 23.74 -4.33 -10.64
C GLU A 172 24.59 -5.30 -11.45
N ASN A 173 24.80 -4.99 -12.73
CA ASN A 173 25.73 -5.71 -13.60
C ASN A 173 26.61 -4.69 -14.32
N GLU A 174 27.94 -4.77 -14.11
CA GLU A 174 28.93 -3.90 -14.78
C GLU A 174 28.64 -2.38 -14.62
N GLY A 175 28.11 -1.96 -13.47
CA GLY A 175 27.75 -0.58 -13.18
C GLY A 175 26.41 -0.13 -13.77
N GLN A 176 25.67 -1.02 -14.42
CA GLN A 176 24.30 -0.78 -14.87
C GLN A 176 23.30 -1.37 -13.88
N LEU A 177 22.38 -0.52 -13.39
CA LEU A 177 21.26 -0.95 -12.56
C LEU A 177 20.08 -1.36 -13.43
N THR A 178 19.49 -2.50 -13.09
CA THR A 178 18.24 -3.01 -13.69
C THR A 178 17.29 -3.44 -12.58
N ILE A 179 15.99 -3.22 -12.76
CA ILE A 179 14.99 -3.68 -11.78
C ILE A 179 14.95 -5.20 -11.83
N ASP A 180 15.02 -5.84 -10.67
CA ASP A 180 14.88 -7.28 -10.54
C ASP A 180 13.49 -7.71 -11.05
N PRO A 181 13.42 -8.56 -12.10
CA PRO A 181 12.13 -8.99 -12.66
C PRO A 181 11.29 -9.83 -11.70
N ASP A 182 11.89 -10.32 -10.61
CA ASP A 182 11.21 -11.14 -9.61
C ASP A 182 10.94 -10.38 -8.29
N CYS A 183 11.27 -9.08 -8.20
CA CYS A 183 10.74 -8.22 -7.15
C CYS A 183 9.35 -7.69 -7.49
N VAL A 184 8.58 -7.24 -6.49
CA VAL A 184 7.19 -6.76 -6.69
C VAL A 184 7.09 -5.69 -7.76
N VAL A 185 7.94 -4.66 -7.72
CA VAL A 185 7.94 -3.58 -8.73
C VAL A 185 8.19 -4.14 -10.14
N GLY A 186 9.18 -5.02 -10.31
CA GLY A 186 9.47 -5.63 -11.61
C GLY A 186 8.30 -6.47 -12.14
N ILE A 187 7.64 -7.22 -11.26
CA ILE A 187 6.47 -8.04 -11.61
C ILE A 187 5.27 -7.16 -11.98
N VAL A 188 4.94 -6.16 -11.17
CA VAL A 188 3.78 -5.28 -11.42
C VAL A 188 3.99 -4.45 -12.69
N ASP A 189 5.21 -3.94 -12.92
CA ASP A 189 5.55 -3.20 -14.14
C ASP A 189 5.37 -4.04 -15.40
N GLU A 190 5.86 -5.29 -15.39
CA GLU A 190 5.71 -6.21 -16.52
C GLU A 190 4.26 -6.67 -16.70
N PHE A 191 3.58 -6.95 -15.59
CA PHE A 191 2.19 -7.37 -15.61
C PHE A 191 1.29 -6.28 -16.21
N SER A 192 1.49 -5.01 -15.81
CA SER A 192 0.74 -3.88 -16.34
C SER A 192 0.94 -3.69 -17.85
N LYS A 193 2.16 -3.89 -18.35
CA LYS A 193 2.46 -3.82 -19.80
C LYS A 193 1.80 -4.93 -20.60
N THR A 194 1.71 -6.13 -20.02
CA THR A 194 1.20 -7.33 -20.69
C THR A 194 -0.31 -7.54 -20.50
N HIS A 195 -0.92 -6.83 -19.54
CA HIS A 195 -2.35 -6.88 -19.21
C HIS A 195 -2.98 -5.48 -19.25
N PRO A 196 -3.24 -4.94 -20.47
CA PRO A 196 -3.85 -3.62 -20.62
C PRO A 196 -5.12 -3.46 -19.78
N GLY A 197 -5.23 -2.32 -19.11
CA GLY A 197 -6.34 -2.02 -18.19
C GLY A 197 -6.05 -2.41 -16.74
N PHE A 198 -5.18 -3.38 -16.42
CA PHE A 198 -4.97 -3.77 -15.01
C PHE A 198 -4.47 -2.62 -14.11
N GLY A 199 -3.75 -1.65 -14.66
CA GLY A 199 -3.14 -0.56 -13.90
C GLY A 199 -1.74 -0.91 -13.37
N ARG A 200 -1.03 0.11 -12.88
CA ARG A 200 0.33 0.01 -12.33
C ARG A 200 0.37 0.73 -10.98
N ASN A 201 -0.46 0.27 -10.05
CA ASN A 201 -0.65 0.94 -8.76
C ASN A 201 -0.33 -0.02 -7.60
N ALA A 202 0.53 0.43 -6.69
CA ALA A 202 0.74 -0.17 -5.39
C ALA A 202 1.32 0.85 -4.41
N ILE A 203 1.08 0.65 -3.11
CA ILE A 203 1.64 1.45 -2.02
C ILE A 203 2.56 0.61 -1.15
N PHE A 204 3.71 1.17 -0.78
CA PHE A 204 4.70 0.56 0.09
C PHE A 204 4.73 1.27 1.45
N TYR A 205 4.37 0.55 2.52
CA TYR A 205 4.40 1.06 3.88
C TYR A 205 5.77 0.82 4.50
N LEU A 206 6.54 1.91 4.62
CA LEU A 206 7.96 1.85 4.99
C LEU A 206 8.19 2.25 6.44
N ASN A 207 9.15 1.56 7.08
CA ASN A 207 9.78 1.93 8.34
C ASN A 207 11.25 2.30 8.11
N TYR A 208 11.94 2.86 9.09
CA TYR A 208 13.34 3.23 8.96
C TYR A 208 14.27 2.01 9.00
N GLY A 209 15.37 2.07 8.25
CA GLY A 209 16.50 1.13 8.33
C GLY A 209 16.33 -0.17 7.54
N ASN A 210 15.12 -0.50 7.10
CA ASN A 210 14.84 -1.74 6.37
C ASN A 210 14.36 -1.53 4.93
N ALA A 211 14.02 -0.30 4.52
CA ALA A 211 13.42 -0.06 3.21
C ALA A 211 14.29 -0.56 2.05
N PHE A 212 13.74 -1.57 1.38
CA PHE A 212 14.20 -2.22 0.17
C PHE A 212 15.61 -2.83 0.24
N GLY A 213 16.20 -2.97 1.43
CA GLY A 213 17.46 -3.69 1.67
C GLY A 213 18.70 -3.22 0.90
N GLN A 214 18.64 -2.08 0.20
CA GLN A 214 19.74 -1.48 -0.58
C GLN A 214 19.73 0.03 -0.31
N SER A 215 20.29 0.44 0.83
CA SER A 215 20.24 1.83 1.28
C SER A 215 20.99 2.78 0.36
N GLU A 216 22.02 2.29 -0.33
CA GLU A 216 22.77 3.01 -1.35
C GLU A 216 21.92 3.46 -2.55
N TYR A 217 20.79 2.78 -2.80
CA TYR A 217 19.88 3.07 -3.91
C TYR A 217 18.53 3.63 -3.44
N LEU A 218 18.38 3.96 -2.15
CA LEU A 218 17.07 4.30 -1.59
C LEU A 218 16.44 5.53 -2.25
N ASP A 219 17.17 6.63 -2.43
CA ASP A 219 16.64 7.84 -3.10
C ASP A 219 16.24 7.58 -4.56
N GLN A 220 17.03 6.80 -5.29
CA GLN A 220 16.72 6.39 -6.66
C GLN A 220 15.44 5.54 -6.71
N LYS A 221 15.27 4.61 -5.75
CA LYS A 221 14.05 3.82 -5.62
C LYS A 221 12.83 4.68 -5.30
N LEU A 222 12.93 5.60 -4.34
CA LEU A 222 11.84 6.51 -3.99
C LEU A 222 11.43 7.36 -5.20
N THR A 223 12.40 7.92 -5.92
CA THR A 223 12.15 8.67 -7.16
C THR A 223 11.44 7.82 -8.20
N TYR A 224 11.95 6.61 -8.48
CA TYR A 224 11.33 5.70 -9.44
C TYR A 224 9.89 5.37 -9.08
N LEU A 225 9.61 5.05 -7.81
CA LEU A 225 8.28 4.71 -7.34
C LEU A 225 7.30 5.85 -7.62
N LEU A 226 7.64 7.07 -7.20
CA LEU A 226 6.77 8.25 -7.35
C LEU A 226 6.56 8.64 -8.81
N GLU A 227 7.62 8.61 -9.63
CA GLU A 227 7.51 8.92 -11.07
C GLU A 227 6.69 7.88 -11.85
N ASN A 228 6.54 6.67 -11.31
CA ASN A 228 5.85 5.57 -11.99
C ASN A 228 4.45 5.25 -11.42
N GLY A 229 3.92 6.09 -10.51
CA GLY A 229 2.56 5.94 -9.98
C GLY A 229 2.44 5.00 -8.78
N TYR A 230 3.57 4.63 -8.17
CA TYR A 230 3.59 3.97 -6.87
C TYR A 230 3.59 4.98 -5.73
N GLU A 231 3.10 4.56 -4.57
CA GLU A 231 2.95 5.43 -3.41
C GLU A 231 3.79 4.92 -2.22
N ILE A 232 4.05 5.81 -1.29
CA ILE A 232 4.75 5.52 -0.04
C ILE A 232 3.82 5.81 1.13
N GLY A 233 3.73 4.87 2.06
CA GLY A 233 2.94 4.99 3.28
C GLY A 233 3.81 4.88 4.54
N ASN A 234 3.27 5.34 5.67
CA ASN A 234 3.95 5.28 6.96
C ASN A 234 3.76 3.88 7.59
N HIS A 235 4.83 3.25 8.06
CA HIS A 235 4.76 2.04 8.87
C HIS A 235 5.43 2.20 10.24
N THR A 236 5.36 3.43 10.76
CA THR A 236 6.09 3.93 11.93
C THR A 236 7.62 3.85 11.77
N PHE A 237 8.37 4.52 12.65
CA PHE A 237 9.82 4.61 12.50
C PHE A 237 10.54 3.27 12.74
N SER A 238 10.13 2.50 13.73
CA SER A 238 10.77 1.24 14.13
C SER A 238 9.78 0.09 14.31
N HIS A 239 8.67 0.12 13.55
CA HIS A 239 7.61 -0.90 13.62
C HIS A 239 7.02 -1.03 15.05
N GLU A 240 6.74 0.12 15.67
CA GLU A 240 6.27 0.22 17.04
C GLU A 240 4.83 -0.30 17.21
N ASP A 241 4.59 -1.08 18.28
CA ASP A 241 3.22 -1.41 18.72
C ASP A 241 2.57 -0.16 19.34
N LEU A 242 1.86 0.60 18.52
CA LEU A 242 1.22 1.87 18.90
C LEU A 242 0.26 1.70 20.09
N SER A 243 -0.30 0.51 20.34
CA SER A 243 -1.21 0.28 21.46
C SER A 243 -0.55 0.43 22.83
N THR A 244 0.78 0.42 22.88
CA THR A 244 1.58 0.50 24.11
C THR A 244 2.17 1.88 24.37
N LEU A 245 2.01 2.82 23.44
CA LEU A 245 2.68 4.11 23.44
C LEU A 245 1.84 5.23 24.05
N ASP A 246 2.54 6.23 24.60
CA ASP A 246 1.92 7.51 24.98
C ASP A 246 1.85 8.49 23.78
N ALA A 247 1.17 9.62 23.97
CA ALA A 247 0.97 10.62 22.91
C ALA A 247 2.26 11.16 22.29
N LYS A 248 3.33 11.32 23.10
CA LYS A 248 4.63 11.81 22.60
C LYS A 248 5.33 10.75 21.77
N SER A 249 5.27 9.49 22.21
CA SER A 249 5.91 8.36 21.54
C SER A 249 5.20 8.00 20.24
N ILE A 250 3.86 8.11 20.18
CA ILE A 250 3.09 7.99 18.93
C ILE A 250 3.54 9.04 17.91
N GLN A 251 3.56 10.32 18.31
CA GLN A 251 4.01 11.41 17.42
C GLN A 251 5.45 11.26 16.98
N THR A 252 6.32 10.76 17.87
CA THR A 252 7.71 10.47 17.53
C THR A 252 7.78 9.35 16.50
N ALA A 253 7.09 8.23 16.72
CA ALA A 253 7.12 7.09 15.81
C ALA A 253 6.59 7.44 14.41
N LEU A 254 5.50 8.20 14.33
CA LEU A 254 4.87 8.56 13.05
C LEU A 254 5.57 9.73 12.36
N GLY A 255 5.74 10.84 13.08
CA GLY A 255 6.27 12.08 12.52
C GLY A 255 7.76 11.98 12.18
N LYS A 256 8.56 11.24 12.96
CA LYS A 256 9.97 11.02 12.64
C LYS A 256 10.15 10.21 11.35
N ASN A 257 9.32 9.20 11.14
CA ASN A 257 9.36 8.39 9.92
C ASN A 257 9.00 9.25 8.69
N ALA A 258 7.88 9.97 8.77
CA ALA A 258 7.44 10.85 7.69
C ALA A 258 8.48 11.95 7.39
N ALA A 259 9.03 12.60 8.43
CA ALA A 259 10.06 13.63 8.26
C ALA A 259 11.32 13.09 7.60
N LEU A 260 11.77 11.89 7.98
CA LEU A 260 12.97 11.27 7.42
C LEU A 260 12.80 10.98 5.92
N TYR A 261 11.69 10.36 5.51
CA TYR A 261 11.49 10.07 4.08
C TYR A 261 11.30 11.34 3.25
N HIS A 262 10.67 12.37 3.82
CA HIS A 262 10.59 13.68 3.18
C HIS A 262 11.96 14.37 3.04
N GLU A 263 12.85 14.22 4.04
CA GLU A 263 14.23 14.75 3.96
C GLU A 263 15.06 14.01 2.90
N LEU A 264 14.88 12.69 2.77
CA LEU A 264 15.53 11.90 1.72
C LEU A 264 15.04 12.29 0.33
N ASN A 265 13.73 12.48 0.17
CA ASN A 265 13.13 12.87 -1.09
C ASN A 265 11.88 13.76 -0.84
N PRO A 266 11.93 15.07 -1.14
CA PRO A 266 10.85 16.00 -0.83
C PRO A 266 9.52 15.72 -1.56
N LEU A 267 9.51 14.85 -2.56
CA LEU A 267 8.29 14.41 -3.24
C LEU A 267 7.54 13.33 -2.44
N VAL A 268 8.20 12.67 -1.48
CA VAL A 268 7.54 11.68 -0.64
C VAL A 268 6.58 12.38 0.32
N THR A 269 5.31 12.00 0.21
CA THR A 269 4.29 12.19 1.24
C THR A 269 3.94 10.85 1.87
N MET A 270 3.54 10.87 3.13
CA MET A 270 3.12 9.68 3.87
C MET A 270 1.77 9.98 4.51
N ASP A 271 0.75 10.03 3.67
CA ASP A 271 -0.62 10.44 4.04
C ASP A 271 -1.47 9.27 4.56
N THR A 272 -0.91 8.06 4.60
CA THR A 272 -1.60 6.87 5.10
C THR A 272 -0.68 6.06 6.00
N LEU A 273 -1.27 5.30 6.92
CA LEU A 273 -0.57 4.49 7.91
C LEU A 273 -1.06 3.04 7.86
N ALA A 274 -0.16 2.09 7.64
CA ALA A 274 -0.41 0.70 8.01
C ALA A 274 -0.02 0.50 9.48
N LEU A 275 -0.94 0.04 10.31
CA LEU A 275 -0.68 -0.19 11.74
C LEU A 275 0.23 -1.41 11.92
N PRO A 276 1.42 -1.27 12.54
CA PRO A 276 2.19 -2.43 12.98
C PRO A 276 1.33 -3.36 13.86
N PHE A 277 1.37 -4.65 13.54
CA PHE A 277 0.57 -5.70 14.20
C PHE A 277 -0.97 -5.48 14.14
N GLY A 278 -1.47 -4.51 13.37
CA GLY A 278 -2.89 -4.13 13.35
C GLY A 278 -3.38 -3.48 14.65
N LYS A 279 -2.48 -2.99 15.50
CA LYS A 279 -2.83 -2.51 16.85
C LYS A 279 -2.78 -1.00 16.98
N ARG A 280 -3.67 -0.47 17.81
CA ARG A 280 -3.77 0.96 18.16
C ARG A 280 -4.20 1.12 19.63
N PRO A 281 -3.95 2.27 20.28
CA PRO A 281 -4.36 2.52 21.66
C PRO A 281 -5.85 2.29 21.91
N GLU A 282 -6.15 1.94 23.15
CA GLU A 282 -7.51 1.98 23.70
C GLU A 282 -7.88 3.43 24.06
N GLY A 283 -9.03 3.89 23.60
CA GLY A 283 -9.53 5.25 23.86
C GLY A 283 -9.17 6.29 22.80
N ASP A 284 -10.10 7.22 22.55
CA ASP A 284 -10.01 8.16 21.43
C ASP A 284 -9.01 9.31 21.67
N ASN A 285 -8.63 9.57 22.92
CA ASN A 285 -7.67 10.62 23.27
C ASN A 285 -6.27 10.36 22.71
N LEU A 286 -5.83 9.09 22.64
CA LEU A 286 -4.54 8.73 22.06
C LEU A 286 -4.63 8.51 20.54
N ARG A 287 -5.79 8.03 20.05
CA ARG A 287 -6.02 7.82 18.61
C ARG A 287 -5.98 9.12 17.81
N ALA A 288 -6.35 10.25 18.41
CA ALA A 288 -6.20 11.56 17.78
C ALA A 288 -4.75 11.86 17.34
N TYR A 289 -3.75 11.36 18.07
CA TYR A 289 -2.34 11.49 17.68
C TYR A 289 -1.91 10.51 16.60
N ILE A 290 -2.72 9.49 16.30
CA ILE A 290 -2.51 8.66 15.11
C ILE A 290 -3.08 9.38 13.89
N ASP A 291 -4.22 10.05 14.02
CA ASP A 291 -4.82 10.83 12.92
C ASP A 291 -3.87 11.93 12.43
N SER A 292 -3.32 12.74 13.34
CA SER A 292 -2.34 13.78 12.99
C SER A 292 -1.52 14.22 14.19
N GLY A 293 -0.40 14.89 13.93
CA GLY A 293 0.47 15.41 14.97
C GLY A 293 1.70 16.10 14.42
N GLN A 294 2.68 16.33 15.29
CA GLN A 294 3.94 16.94 14.88
C GLN A 294 5.15 16.30 15.55
N TYR A 295 6.25 16.22 14.83
CA TYR A 295 7.56 15.83 15.33
C TYR A 295 8.60 16.86 14.89
N GLU A 296 9.27 17.51 15.85
CA GLU A 296 10.35 18.48 15.60
C GLU A 296 10.00 19.57 14.55
N GLY A 297 8.72 19.98 14.48
CA GLY A 297 8.22 21.00 13.55
C GLY A 297 7.69 20.43 12.22
N TYR A 298 7.90 19.15 11.94
CA TYR A 298 7.29 18.45 10.81
C TYR A 298 5.88 17.98 11.18
N TYR A 299 4.87 18.40 10.41
CA TYR A 299 3.49 17.98 10.58
C TYR A 299 3.22 16.70 9.79
N TYR A 300 2.45 15.78 10.36
CA TYR A 300 1.94 14.61 9.65
C TYR A 300 0.42 14.48 9.85
N GLU A 301 -0.23 13.89 8.86
CA GLU A 301 -1.65 13.56 8.87
C GLU A 301 -1.85 12.22 8.16
N ASN A 302 -2.62 11.31 8.76
CA ASN A 302 -3.02 10.05 8.18
C ASN A 302 -4.48 10.13 7.73
N LYS A 303 -4.69 10.33 6.44
CA LYS A 303 -6.00 10.36 5.77
C LYS A 303 -6.66 8.98 5.75
N ALA A 304 -5.88 7.90 5.83
CA ALA A 304 -6.37 6.55 6.12
C ALA A 304 -5.40 5.76 7.01
N ILE A 305 -5.96 4.96 7.92
CA ILE A 305 -5.25 4.11 8.87
C ILE A 305 -5.71 2.66 8.66
N LEU A 306 -4.80 1.81 8.24
CA LEU A 306 -5.05 0.46 7.75
C LEU A 306 -4.80 -0.57 8.85
N ALA A 307 -5.75 -1.48 9.01
CA ALA A 307 -5.70 -2.61 9.92
C ALA A 307 -4.82 -3.75 9.37
N VAL A 308 -4.67 -4.83 10.13
CA VAL A 308 -4.14 -6.10 9.61
C VAL A 308 -5.19 -6.82 8.75
N GLY A 309 -4.80 -7.91 8.10
CA GLY A 309 -5.66 -8.73 7.27
C GLY A 309 -6.87 -9.33 8.00
N TRP A 310 -8.04 -9.19 7.36
CA TRP A 310 -9.33 -9.75 7.78
C TRP A 310 -10.27 -9.92 6.59
N LYS A 311 -10.80 -8.83 6.05
CA LYS A 311 -11.87 -8.85 5.03
C LYS A 311 -11.82 -7.61 4.12
N PRO A 312 -12.48 -7.67 2.94
CA PRO A 312 -12.70 -6.51 2.08
C PRO A 312 -13.33 -5.35 2.83
N TYR A 313 -13.16 -4.14 2.30
CA TYR A 313 -13.67 -2.93 2.89
C TYR A 313 -14.65 -2.23 1.95
N TYR A 314 -15.01 -0.99 2.28
CA TYR A 314 -16.04 -0.25 1.57
C TYR A 314 -15.47 1.00 0.89
N PRO A 315 -16.15 1.55 -0.12
CA PRO A 315 -15.91 2.90 -0.63
C PRO A 315 -16.07 3.95 0.48
N ILE A 316 -15.43 5.11 0.33
CA ILE A 316 -15.36 6.12 1.40
C ILE A 316 -16.73 6.69 1.81
N TYR A 317 -17.68 6.67 0.88
CA TYR A 317 -19.04 7.16 1.06
C TYR A 317 -20.00 6.09 1.59
N HIS A 318 -19.53 4.88 1.89
CA HIS A 318 -20.37 3.88 2.52
C HIS A 318 -20.58 4.22 4.01
N VAL A 319 -21.79 4.04 4.54
CA VAL A 319 -22.14 4.38 5.94
C VAL A 319 -21.31 3.64 7.00
N GLN A 320 -20.70 2.51 6.64
CA GLN A 320 -19.80 1.74 7.51
C GLN A 320 -18.31 2.05 7.31
N TYR A 321 -17.96 2.95 6.39
CA TYR A 321 -16.57 3.35 6.18
C TYR A 321 -16.04 4.15 7.36
N ASN A 322 -14.84 3.80 7.82
CA ASN A 322 -14.11 4.48 8.88
C ASN A 322 -12.64 4.58 8.49
N TYR A 323 -12.21 5.77 8.06
CA TYR A 323 -10.83 6.05 7.66
C TYR A 323 -9.80 5.69 8.75
N ARG A 324 -10.20 5.72 10.04
CA ARG A 324 -9.31 5.38 11.16
C ARG A 324 -9.07 3.88 11.36
N TYR A 325 -9.72 3.03 10.57
CA TYR A 325 -9.56 1.58 10.62
C TYR A 325 -10.09 0.90 9.35
N VAL A 326 -9.33 1.06 8.26
CA VAL A 326 -9.58 0.43 6.96
C VAL A 326 -9.18 -1.05 7.03
N ASN A 327 -10.13 -1.96 6.81
CA ASN A 327 -9.81 -3.38 6.79
C ASN A 327 -8.98 -3.72 5.55
N ARG A 328 -8.09 -4.71 5.69
CA ARG A 328 -7.35 -5.29 4.56
C ARG A 328 -7.69 -6.76 4.38
N VAL A 329 -7.41 -7.30 3.20
CA VAL A 329 -7.40 -8.73 2.90
C VAL A 329 -5.96 -9.22 2.96
N GLN A 330 -5.66 -10.22 3.79
CA GLN A 330 -4.33 -10.82 3.82
C GLN A 330 -4.09 -11.60 2.53
N SER A 331 -2.93 -11.44 1.89
CA SER A 331 -2.51 -12.34 0.82
C SER A 331 -2.41 -13.79 1.30
N GLY A 332 -2.51 -14.76 0.39
CA GLY A 332 -2.36 -16.17 0.72
C GLY A 332 -3.60 -17.02 0.43
N ASP A 333 -3.49 -18.30 0.79
CA ASP A 333 -4.40 -19.36 0.35
C ASP A 333 -5.30 -19.93 1.47
N GLY A 334 -5.17 -19.38 2.69
CA GLY A 334 -5.89 -19.80 3.89
C GLY A 334 -7.27 -19.17 4.05
N GLU A 335 -7.95 -19.55 5.15
CA GLU A 335 -9.25 -18.97 5.51
C GLU A 335 -9.13 -17.45 5.73
N MET A 336 -10.07 -16.67 5.16
CA MET A 336 -10.06 -15.20 5.16
C MET A 336 -8.82 -14.54 4.51
N GLN A 337 -7.99 -15.31 3.80
CA GLN A 337 -6.94 -14.77 2.93
C GLN A 337 -7.47 -14.56 1.50
N LEU A 338 -6.63 -14.01 0.61
CA LEU A 338 -7.02 -13.55 -0.72
C LEU A 338 -7.79 -14.60 -1.52
N THR A 339 -7.30 -15.83 -1.62
CA THR A 339 -8.00 -16.85 -2.43
C THR A 339 -9.38 -17.18 -1.88
N TRP A 340 -9.55 -17.17 -0.56
CA TRP A 340 -10.82 -17.41 0.10
C TRP A 340 -11.83 -16.30 -0.23
N TRP A 341 -11.41 -15.04 -0.23
CA TRP A 341 -12.29 -13.92 -0.60
C TRP A 341 -12.65 -13.94 -2.09
N LEU A 342 -11.69 -14.22 -2.96
CA LEU A 342 -11.95 -14.40 -4.39
C LEU A 342 -12.93 -15.56 -4.66
N ASP A 343 -12.77 -16.70 -3.99
CA ASP A 343 -13.72 -17.83 -4.09
C ASP A 343 -15.12 -17.45 -3.62
N ASN A 344 -15.23 -16.59 -2.60
CA ASN A 344 -16.52 -16.10 -2.14
C ASN A 344 -17.16 -15.12 -3.12
N TYR A 345 -16.39 -14.30 -3.83
CA TYR A 345 -16.95 -13.46 -4.90
C TYR A 345 -17.45 -14.28 -6.09
N VAL A 346 -16.83 -15.42 -6.41
CA VAL A 346 -17.40 -16.34 -7.42
C VAL A 346 -18.77 -16.86 -6.97
N LYS A 347 -18.94 -17.18 -5.69
CA LYS A 347 -20.20 -17.68 -5.12
C LYS A 347 -21.23 -16.59 -4.86
N SER A 348 -20.80 -15.33 -4.72
CA SER A 348 -21.63 -14.20 -4.33
C SER A 348 -21.13 -12.92 -5.03
N PRO A 349 -21.27 -12.82 -6.36
CA PRO A 349 -20.71 -11.72 -7.15
C PRO A 349 -21.31 -10.35 -6.76
N SER A 350 -22.54 -10.32 -6.26
CA SER A 350 -23.22 -9.09 -5.82
C SER A 350 -22.62 -8.42 -4.58
N LYS A 351 -21.65 -9.06 -3.91
CA LYS A 351 -20.90 -8.44 -2.81
C LYS A 351 -19.77 -7.53 -3.28
N ARG A 352 -19.40 -7.62 -4.54
CA ARG A 352 -18.25 -6.93 -5.10
C ARG A 352 -18.66 -5.59 -5.71
N PHE A 353 -17.85 -4.57 -5.53
CA PHE A 353 -17.99 -3.30 -6.25
C PHE A 353 -17.94 -3.52 -7.75
N ILE A 354 -18.88 -2.97 -8.50
CA ILE A 354 -18.87 -2.97 -9.97
C ILE A 354 -19.01 -1.53 -10.43
N SER A 355 -18.00 -1.00 -11.11
CA SER A 355 -18.03 0.39 -11.56
C SER A 355 -19.02 0.61 -12.70
N ASP A 356 -19.63 1.79 -12.75
CA ASP A 356 -20.34 2.24 -13.94
C ASP A 356 -19.39 2.80 -15.01
N GLY A 357 -18.15 3.14 -14.66
CA GLY A 357 -17.16 3.70 -15.58
C GLY A 357 -17.18 5.22 -15.72
N ASN A 358 -17.99 5.94 -14.95
CA ASN A 358 -18.03 7.40 -14.91
C ASN A 358 -17.40 7.93 -13.61
N PRO A 359 -16.22 8.56 -13.66
CA PRO A 359 -15.54 9.04 -12.46
C PRO A 359 -16.32 10.14 -11.71
N GLU A 360 -17.29 10.82 -12.34
CA GLU A 360 -18.08 11.88 -11.72
C GLU A 360 -19.43 11.40 -11.18
N ARG A 361 -19.71 10.10 -11.23
CA ARG A 361 -20.95 9.49 -10.76
C ARG A 361 -20.68 8.38 -9.75
N ILE A 362 -21.64 8.15 -8.87
CA ILE A 362 -21.74 6.97 -8.02
C ILE A 362 -23.06 6.29 -8.35
N SER A 363 -22.98 5.12 -8.98
CA SER A 363 -24.15 4.36 -9.41
C SER A 363 -24.47 3.22 -8.46
N VAL A 364 -25.70 3.21 -7.94
CA VAL A 364 -26.13 2.24 -6.91
C VAL A 364 -27.56 1.80 -7.19
N PRO A 365 -27.88 0.49 -7.14
CA PRO A 365 -29.26 0.02 -7.17
C PRO A 365 -30.08 0.68 -6.04
N ALA A 366 -31.29 1.16 -6.35
CA ALA A 366 -32.10 1.94 -5.42
C ALA A 366 -32.37 1.21 -4.08
N GLU A 367 -32.46 -0.11 -4.10
CA GLU A 367 -32.61 -0.94 -2.88
C GLU A 367 -31.43 -0.84 -1.89
N TYR A 368 -30.26 -0.35 -2.35
CA TYR A 368 -29.06 -0.16 -1.55
C TYR A 368 -28.78 1.31 -1.22
N SER A 369 -29.73 2.23 -1.45
CA SER A 369 -29.54 3.66 -1.15
C SER A 369 -29.15 3.94 0.29
N ASP A 370 -29.66 3.13 1.24
CA ASP A 370 -29.39 3.27 2.68
C ASP A 370 -27.94 2.91 3.07
N LEU A 371 -27.14 2.36 2.13
CA LEU A 371 -25.72 2.10 2.33
C LEU A 371 -24.84 3.33 2.10
N ILE A 372 -25.39 4.40 1.51
CA ILE A 372 -24.64 5.59 1.09
C ILE A 372 -24.81 6.73 2.08
N ASP A 373 -23.68 7.27 2.52
CA ASP A 373 -23.57 8.52 3.26
C ASP A 373 -23.42 9.67 2.26
N ALA A 374 -24.54 10.31 1.92
CA ALA A 374 -24.58 11.36 0.90
C ALA A 374 -23.70 12.58 1.24
N ASP A 375 -23.33 12.79 2.51
CA ASP A 375 -22.44 13.89 2.91
C ASP A 375 -20.97 13.61 2.52
N LYS A 376 -20.64 12.38 2.13
CA LYS A 376 -19.28 11.92 1.79
C LYS A 376 -19.03 11.71 0.31
N ILE A 377 -20.01 11.95 -0.57
CA ILE A 377 -19.85 11.73 -2.01
C ILE A 377 -19.05 12.84 -2.70
N GLY A 378 -18.85 13.99 -2.04
CA GLY A 378 -18.21 15.17 -2.63
C GLY A 378 -19.11 15.86 -3.65
N GLU A 379 -18.54 16.23 -4.79
CA GLU A 379 -19.25 16.91 -5.88
C GLU A 379 -19.88 15.94 -6.90
N LYS A 380 -19.71 14.63 -6.69
CA LYS A 380 -20.19 13.59 -7.61
C LYS A 380 -21.71 13.49 -7.68
N GLU A 381 -22.22 13.09 -8.83
CA GLU A 381 -23.61 12.71 -9.02
C GLU A 381 -23.89 11.38 -8.30
N LEU A 382 -24.84 11.36 -7.37
CA LEU A 382 -25.37 10.11 -6.82
C LEU A 382 -26.57 9.65 -7.65
N TYR A 383 -26.41 8.54 -8.36
CA TYR A 383 -27.42 8.00 -9.26
C TYR A 383 -27.97 6.67 -8.74
N PHE A 384 -29.23 6.72 -8.27
CA PHE A 384 -29.98 5.53 -7.90
C PHE A 384 -30.83 5.04 -9.07
N TYR A 385 -30.77 3.73 -9.34
CA TYR A 385 -31.47 3.13 -10.46
C TYR A 385 -32.18 1.82 -10.07
N GLU A 386 -33.21 1.45 -10.83
CA GLU A 386 -33.97 0.22 -10.62
C GLU A 386 -33.52 -0.86 -11.60
N LEU A 387 -33.31 -2.07 -11.10
CA LEU A 387 -33.14 -3.26 -11.94
C LEU A 387 -34.53 -3.83 -12.25
N GLU A 388 -34.74 -4.20 -13.52
CA GLU A 388 -35.96 -4.90 -13.90
C GLU A 388 -35.98 -6.28 -13.21
N ALA A 389 -37.15 -6.68 -12.69
CA ALA A 389 -37.31 -8.00 -12.11
C ALA A 389 -37.16 -9.07 -13.21
N GLU A 390 -36.26 -10.04 -12.98
CA GLU A 390 -36.03 -11.19 -13.89
C GLU A 390 -37.24 -12.10 -14.06
#